data_AF-A0A966WHR6-F1
#
_entry.id   AF-A0A966WHR6-F1
#
_cell.length_a   1.000
_cell.length_b   1.000
_cell.length_c   1.000
_cell.angle_alpha   90.00
_cell.angle_beta   90.00
_cell.angle_gamma   90.00
#
_symmetry.space_group_name_H-M   'P 1'
#
loop_
_entity.id
_entity.type
_entity.pdbx_description
1 polymer ?
#
loop_
_entity_poly.entity_id
_entity_poly.type
_entity_poly.pdbx_seq_one_letter_code
_entity_poly.pdbx_strand_id
1 'polypeptide(L)'
;MSTPQNSFEYTPLIEIVDHQLPSDYWFLLHDTCIAGPLFYQLALSLPVEMPEKVALKGTPSMSIGLYRMDYLMRHKDRLMAIRNTDCSPEALQRWKQWGVPNEDYMLWKLNDVPTHVYHPDRHGPDEWNYQGHSDVYGTGFARRIEYFPQLNLYKAKSNWQGVQPVLCLDI
;
A
#
# COMPACT_ATOMS: atom_id res chain seq x y z
N MET A 1 -2.07 -7.91 19.35
CA MET A 1 -0.78 -8.62 19.39
C MET A 1 0.28 -7.66 18.89
N SER A 2 1.41 -7.53 19.58
CA SER A 2 2.57 -6.80 19.06
C SER A 2 3.46 -7.79 18.30
N THR A 3 3.71 -7.52 17.03
CA THR A 3 4.56 -8.38 16.20
C THR A 3 6.03 -7.95 16.32
N PRO A 4 6.98 -8.86 16.60
CA PRO A 4 8.41 -8.56 16.72
C PRO A 4 9.11 -8.52 15.33
N GLN A 5 8.48 -7.90 14.33
CA GLN A 5 9.08 -7.66 13.02
C GLN A 5 8.69 -6.27 12.49
N ASN A 6 9.58 -5.70 11.68
CA ASN A 6 9.37 -4.43 11.00
C ASN A 6 9.84 -4.56 9.55
N SER A 7 8.91 -5.01 8.70
CA SER A 7 9.08 -5.11 7.26
C SER A 7 8.39 -3.94 6.55
N PHE A 8 8.42 -2.76 7.19
CA PHE A 8 7.75 -1.55 6.72
C PHE A 8 6.25 -1.81 6.47
N GLU A 9 5.74 -1.35 5.32
CA GLU A 9 4.34 -1.48 4.90
C GLU A 9 3.87 -2.92 4.73
N TYR A 10 4.78 -3.90 4.62
CA TYR A 10 4.44 -5.31 4.40
C TYR A 10 4.24 -6.11 5.66
N THR A 11 4.63 -5.57 6.82
CA THR A 11 4.41 -6.21 8.13
C THR A 11 3.02 -6.85 8.25
N PRO A 12 1.90 -6.13 7.99
CA PRO A 12 0.56 -6.73 8.07
C PRO A 12 0.34 -7.89 7.08
N LEU A 13 0.80 -7.77 5.83
CA LEU A 13 0.63 -8.83 4.84
C LEU A 13 1.44 -10.09 5.19
N ILE A 14 2.65 -9.90 5.72
CA ILE A 14 3.48 -11.01 6.22
C ILE A 14 2.77 -11.73 7.36
N GLU A 15 2.22 -11.01 8.34
CA GLU A 15 1.48 -11.63 9.44
C GLU A 15 0.24 -12.40 8.95
N ILE A 16 -0.48 -11.83 7.97
CA ILE A 16 -1.64 -12.48 7.35
C ILE A 16 -1.26 -13.82 6.71
N VAL A 17 -0.17 -13.88 5.92
CA VAL A 17 0.25 -15.11 5.23
C VAL A 17 1.01 -16.09 6.12
N ASP A 18 1.73 -15.61 7.14
CA ASP A 18 2.44 -16.43 8.11
C ASP A 18 1.43 -17.20 8.97
N HIS A 19 0.44 -16.47 9.50
CA HIS A 19 -0.61 -17.03 10.37
C HIS A 19 -1.84 -17.53 9.64
N GLN A 20 -1.94 -17.33 8.31
CA GLN A 20 -3.10 -17.69 7.49
C GLN A 20 -4.41 -17.14 8.06
N LEU A 21 -4.41 -15.84 8.36
CA LEU A 21 -5.58 -15.18 8.95
C LEU A 21 -6.79 -15.28 7.99
N PRO A 22 -7.98 -15.66 8.49
CA PRO A 22 -9.12 -15.92 7.62
C PRO A 22 -9.75 -14.63 7.09
N SER A 23 -9.80 -14.50 5.77
CA SER A 23 -10.62 -13.55 5.01
C SER A 23 -10.56 -13.92 3.54
N ASP A 24 -11.57 -13.54 2.76
CA ASP A 24 -11.49 -13.64 1.29
C ASP A 24 -10.54 -12.55 0.74
N TYR A 25 -10.55 -11.39 1.38
CA TYR A 25 -9.81 -10.21 0.97
C TYR A 25 -9.18 -9.46 2.15
N TRP A 26 -8.02 -8.87 1.89
CA TRP A 26 -7.34 -7.98 2.81
C TRP A 26 -7.08 -6.64 2.13
N PHE A 27 -7.47 -5.55 2.79
CA PHE A 27 -7.18 -4.20 2.34
C PHE A 27 -5.92 -3.69 3.04
N LEU A 28 -4.85 -3.45 2.29
CA LEU A 28 -3.63 -2.83 2.80
C LEU A 28 -3.76 -1.32 2.79
N LEU A 29 -3.58 -0.71 3.96
CA LEU A 29 -3.56 0.74 4.15
C LEU A 29 -2.24 1.14 4.83
N HIS A 30 -1.75 2.33 4.51
CA HIS A 30 -0.59 2.88 5.20
C HIS A 30 -1.00 3.65 6.44
N ASP A 31 -0.08 3.73 7.39
CA ASP A 31 -0.18 4.54 8.62
C ASP A 31 -0.40 6.04 8.36
N THR A 32 0.02 6.57 7.20
CA THR A 32 -0.20 7.98 6.83
C THR A 32 -1.48 8.25 6.03
N CYS A 33 -2.37 7.27 5.93
CA CYS A 33 -3.67 7.45 5.31
C CYS A 33 -4.71 7.98 6.30
N ILE A 34 -5.66 8.77 5.81
CA ILE A 34 -6.81 9.27 6.54
C ILE A 34 -8.05 8.84 5.77
N ALA A 35 -8.81 7.90 6.33
CA ALA A 35 -10.06 7.41 5.75
C ALA A 35 -11.14 8.48 5.90
N GLY A 36 -11.74 8.89 4.78
CA GLY A 36 -12.91 9.74 4.79
C GLY A 36 -14.19 8.98 5.18
N PRO A 37 -15.30 9.70 5.38
CA PRO A 37 -16.55 9.09 5.87
C PRO A 37 -17.13 8.01 4.95
N LEU A 38 -16.82 8.04 3.64
CA LEU A 38 -17.31 7.05 2.68
C LEU A 38 -16.34 5.90 2.43
N PHE A 39 -15.15 5.91 3.04
CA PHE A 39 -14.09 4.95 2.75
C PHE A 39 -14.54 3.50 2.89
N TYR A 40 -15.15 3.16 4.03
CA TYR A 40 -15.57 1.78 4.30
C TYR A 40 -16.57 1.27 3.26
N GLN A 41 -17.58 2.07 2.93
CA GLN A 41 -18.57 1.71 1.93
C GLN A 41 -17.92 1.53 0.54
N LEU A 42 -17.00 2.42 0.16
CA LEU A 42 -16.35 2.37 -1.14
C LEU A 42 -15.38 1.19 -1.25
N ALA A 43 -14.62 0.90 -0.19
CA ALA A 43 -13.68 -0.21 -0.12
C ALA A 43 -14.38 -1.58 -0.26
N LEU A 44 -15.60 -1.72 0.28
CA LEU A 44 -16.43 -2.92 0.17
C LEU A 44 -17.11 -3.08 -1.19
N SER A 45 -17.24 -2.01 -1.96
CA SER A 45 -17.84 -2.07 -3.29
C SER A 45 -16.82 -2.53 -4.33
N LEU A 46 -16.57 -3.84 -4.33
CA LEU A 46 -15.63 -4.50 -5.23
C LEU A 46 -16.01 -4.33 -6.70
N PRO A 47 -15.01 -4.29 -7.62
CA PRO A 47 -15.28 -4.47 -9.04
C PRO A 47 -16.03 -5.79 -9.31
N VAL A 48 -16.83 -5.82 -10.36
CA VAL A 48 -17.83 -6.88 -10.67
C VAL A 48 -17.22 -8.29 -10.84
N GLU A 49 -15.89 -8.41 -10.94
CA GLU A 49 -15.19 -9.66 -11.32
C GLU A 49 -14.41 -10.35 -10.20
N MET A 50 -14.61 -10.01 -8.92
CA MET A 50 -13.83 -10.58 -7.80
C MET A 50 -12.32 -10.67 -8.09
N PRO A 51 -11.69 -9.54 -8.44
CA PRO A 51 -10.29 -9.52 -8.90
C PRO A 51 -9.32 -9.99 -7.81
N GLU A 52 -8.17 -10.52 -8.22
CA GLU A 52 -7.12 -10.97 -7.28
C GLU A 52 -6.40 -9.81 -6.59
N LYS A 53 -6.29 -8.67 -7.29
CA LYS A 53 -5.73 -7.43 -6.75
C LYS A 53 -6.42 -6.20 -7.33
N VAL A 54 -6.67 -5.22 -6.47
CA VAL A 54 -7.27 -3.92 -6.81
C VAL A 54 -6.41 -2.81 -6.22
N ALA A 55 -5.97 -1.88 -7.05
CA ALA A 55 -5.27 -0.70 -6.59
C ALA A 55 -6.16 0.54 -6.52
N LEU A 56 -5.61 1.52 -5.81
CA LEU A 56 -6.14 2.86 -5.74
C LEU A 56 -6.19 3.57 -7.11
N LYS A 57 -5.20 3.31 -7.97
CA LYS A 57 -5.02 3.93 -9.29
C LYS A 57 -4.08 3.10 -10.20
N GLY A 58 -3.97 3.45 -11.48
CA GLY A 58 -3.18 2.75 -12.51
C GLY A 58 -1.67 3.02 -12.46
N THR A 59 -1.28 4.13 -11.84
CA THR A 59 0.10 4.51 -11.50
C THR A 59 0.47 4.06 -10.08
N PRO A 60 1.78 3.93 -9.74
CA PRO A 60 2.27 3.62 -8.39
C PRO A 60 1.36 4.09 -7.25
N SER A 61 0.78 3.11 -6.56
CA SER A 61 -0.24 3.25 -5.52
C SER A 61 0.32 3.04 -4.12
N MET A 62 1.65 2.92 -3.99
CA MET A 62 2.32 2.64 -2.74
C MET A 62 1.80 1.36 -2.11
N SER A 63 1.57 0.29 -2.88
CA SER A 63 0.99 -0.97 -2.37
C SER A 63 -0.44 -0.87 -1.78
N ILE A 64 -1.05 0.33 -1.67
CA ILE A 64 -2.38 0.54 -1.10
C ILE A 64 -3.42 -0.06 -2.03
N GLY A 65 -4.21 -0.98 -1.49
CA GLY A 65 -5.19 -1.69 -2.28
C GLY A 65 -5.72 -2.92 -1.59
N LEU A 66 -6.50 -3.68 -2.35
CA LEU A 66 -7.14 -4.90 -1.93
C LEU A 66 -6.47 -6.10 -2.57
N TYR A 67 -6.25 -7.15 -1.78
CA TYR A 67 -5.63 -8.39 -2.21
C TYR A 67 -6.50 -9.56 -1.79
N ARG A 68 -6.76 -10.48 -2.74
CA ARG A 68 -7.45 -11.74 -2.45
C ARG A 68 -6.50 -12.65 -1.67
N MET A 69 -7.03 -13.41 -0.72
CA MET A 69 -6.19 -14.23 0.17
C MET A 69 -5.40 -15.32 -0.58
N ASP A 70 -6.00 -15.95 -1.60
CA ASP A 70 -5.32 -16.93 -2.45
C ASP A 70 -4.15 -16.32 -3.25
N TYR A 71 -4.30 -15.07 -3.71
CA TYR A 71 -3.24 -14.30 -4.34
C TYR A 71 -2.08 -14.05 -3.37
N LEU A 72 -2.38 -13.60 -2.14
CA LEU A 72 -1.36 -13.42 -1.09
C LEU A 72 -0.63 -14.72 -0.77
N MET A 73 -1.35 -15.83 -0.67
CA MET A 73 -0.75 -17.14 -0.40
C MET A 73 0.13 -17.64 -1.55
N ARG A 74 -0.25 -17.37 -2.81
CA ARG A 74 0.58 -17.69 -4.00
C ARG A 74 1.91 -16.93 -3.99
N HIS A 75 1.94 -15.73 -3.42
CA HIS A 75 3.15 -14.91 -3.29
C HIS A 75 3.75 -14.92 -1.88
N LYS A 76 3.36 -15.88 -1.03
CA LYS A 76 3.84 -15.98 0.35
C LYS A 76 5.36 -15.95 0.43
N ASP A 77 6.06 -16.76 -0.36
CA ASP A 77 7.52 -16.84 -0.30
C ASP A 77 8.19 -15.49 -0.57
N ARG A 78 7.61 -14.68 -1.49
CA ARG A 78 8.09 -13.34 -1.79
C ARG A 78 7.88 -12.38 -0.62
N LEU A 79 6.72 -12.43 0.02
CA LEU A 79 6.43 -11.65 1.22
C LEU A 79 7.34 -12.07 2.39
N MET A 80 7.58 -13.37 2.55
CA MET A 80 8.45 -13.89 3.61
C MET A 80 9.92 -13.56 3.38
N ALA A 81 10.38 -13.45 2.13
CA ALA A 81 11.76 -13.10 1.79
C ALA A 81 12.18 -11.71 2.31
N ILE A 82 11.23 -10.80 2.49
CA ILE A 82 11.47 -9.44 3.00
C ILE A 82 11.20 -9.30 4.50
N ARG A 83 10.90 -10.40 5.20
CA ARG A 83 10.65 -10.38 6.63
C ARG A 83 11.89 -9.88 7.36
N ASN A 84 11.72 -8.81 8.13
CA ASN A 84 12.79 -8.19 8.89
C ASN A 84 12.49 -8.17 10.39
N THR A 85 13.32 -8.87 11.17
CA THR A 85 13.27 -8.84 12.64
C THR A 85 14.34 -7.95 13.26
N ASP A 86 15.21 -7.34 12.44
CA ASP A 86 16.24 -6.41 12.87
C ASP A 86 15.68 -4.98 12.90
N CYS A 87 15.42 -4.48 14.11
CA CYS A 87 14.91 -3.13 14.35
C CYS A 87 16.01 -2.09 14.60
N SER A 88 17.28 -2.40 14.30
CA SER A 88 18.36 -1.41 14.34
C SER A 88 18.12 -0.26 13.36
N PRO A 89 18.53 0.98 13.67
CA PRO A 89 18.40 2.11 12.76
C PRO A 89 19.00 1.84 11.37
N GLU A 90 20.13 1.13 11.31
CA GLU A 90 20.82 0.77 10.06
C GLU A 90 19.99 -0.19 9.21
N ALA A 91 19.44 -1.25 9.81
CA ALA A 91 18.57 -2.19 9.11
C ALA A 91 17.29 -1.52 8.63
N LEU A 92 16.66 -0.69 9.47
CA LEU A 92 15.48 0.08 9.10
C LEU A 92 15.79 1.02 7.94
N GLN A 93 16.90 1.75 7.98
CA GLN A 93 17.28 2.65 6.89
C GLN A 93 17.54 1.91 5.58
N ARG A 94 18.21 0.76 5.62
CA ARG A 94 18.43 -0.11 4.45
C ARG A 94 17.11 -0.58 3.84
N TRP A 95 16.21 -1.11 4.67
CA TRP A 95 14.90 -1.59 4.21
C TRP A 95 14.01 -0.45 3.70
N LYS A 96 14.13 0.75 4.26
CA LYS A 96 13.46 1.95 3.73
C LYS A 96 13.98 2.32 2.34
N GLN A 97 15.29 2.28 2.14
CA GLN A 97 15.92 2.58 0.84
C GLN A 97 15.52 1.57 -0.23
N TRP A 98 15.40 0.29 0.15
CA TRP A 98 14.94 -0.77 -0.74
C TRP A 98 13.42 -0.76 -0.96
N GLY A 99 12.62 -0.47 0.07
CA GLY A 99 11.17 -0.57 0.03
C GLY A 99 10.51 0.51 -0.82
N VAL A 100 10.91 1.77 -0.67
CA VAL A 100 10.31 2.91 -1.41
C VAL A 100 10.28 2.72 -2.93
N PRO A 101 11.36 2.28 -3.62
CA PRO A 101 11.31 2.08 -5.07
C PRO A 101 10.62 0.77 -5.47
N ASN A 102 10.54 -0.21 -4.58
CA ASN A 102 10.02 -1.55 -4.86
C ASN A 102 8.58 -1.77 -4.38
N GLU A 103 7.99 -0.80 -3.67
CA GLU A 103 6.72 -0.94 -2.96
C GLU A 103 5.65 -1.62 -3.83
N ASP A 104 5.42 -0.98 -4.97
CA ASP A 104 4.43 -1.38 -5.95
C ASP A 104 4.79 -2.65 -6.72
N TYR A 105 6.06 -3.06 -6.75
CA TYR A 105 6.55 -4.23 -7.52
C TYR A 105 6.53 -5.54 -6.74
N MET A 106 6.28 -5.48 -5.43
CA MET A 106 6.16 -6.69 -4.61
C MET A 106 4.93 -7.52 -4.94
N LEU A 107 3.81 -6.86 -5.25
CA LEU A 107 2.53 -7.51 -5.53
C LEU A 107 1.82 -6.82 -6.69
N TRP A 108 1.69 -5.51 -6.63
CA TRP A 108 0.74 -4.81 -7.50
C TRP A 108 1.16 -4.75 -8.98
N LYS A 109 2.44 -4.46 -9.28
CA LYS A 109 3.01 -4.41 -10.64
C LYS A 109 3.46 -5.77 -11.18
N LEU A 110 3.17 -6.88 -10.49
CA LEU A 110 3.41 -8.20 -11.06
C LEU A 110 2.48 -8.42 -12.26
N ASN A 111 3.02 -8.90 -13.37
CA ASN A 111 2.27 -9.16 -14.61
C ASN A 111 1.68 -10.58 -14.66
N ASP A 112 1.42 -11.16 -13.49
CA ASP A 112 0.93 -12.53 -13.33
C ASP A 112 -0.59 -12.63 -13.37
N VAL A 113 -1.28 -11.58 -12.90
CA VAL A 113 -2.74 -11.43 -12.96
C VAL A 113 -3.12 -9.97 -13.28
N PRO A 114 -4.28 -9.72 -13.91
CA PRO A 114 -4.74 -8.37 -14.18
C PRO A 114 -4.92 -7.54 -12.91
N THR A 115 -4.35 -6.34 -12.93
CA THR A 115 -4.60 -5.31 -11.91
C THR A 115 -5.87 -4.56 -12.23
N HIS A 116 -6.76 -4.48 -11.25
CA HIS A 116 -7.96 -3.64 -11.32
C HIS A 116 -7.74 -2.34 -10.57
N VAL A 117 -8.53 -1.31 -10.90
CA VAL A 117 -8.58 -0.05 -10.16
C VAL A 117 -9.97 0.09 -9.54
N TYR A 118 -10.07 0.72 -8.39
CA TYR A 118 -11.36 1.04 -7.77
C TYR A 118 -12.15 2.05 -8.61
N HIS A 119 -13.42 1.73 -8.90
CA HIS A 119 -14.40 2.63 -9.52
C HIS A 119 -13.88 3.43 -10.75
N PRO A 120 -13.21 2.79 -11.73
CA PRO A 120 -12.56 3.50 -12.83
C PRO A 120 -13.58 4.22 -13.72
N ASP A 121 -14.82 3.73 -13.80
CA ASP A 121 -15.89 4.38 -14.58
C ASP A 121 -16.42 5.67 -13.93
N ARG A 122 -16.22 5.83 -12.62
CA ARG A 122 -16.68 7.02 -11.86
C ARG A 122 -15.61 8.09 -11.74
N HIS A 123 -14.36 7.66 -11.66
CA HIS A 123 -13.22 8.51 -11.29
C HIS A 123 -12.09 8.47 -12.31
N GLY A 124 -12.13 7.59 -13.30
CA GLY A 124 -10.96 7.31 -14.14
C GLY A 124 -9.90 6.49 -13.39
N PRO A 125 -8.98 5.85 -14.13
CA PRO A 125 -8.01 4.92 -13.55
C PRO A 125 -6.89 5.61 -12.75
N ASP A 126 -6.71 6.93 -12.87
CA ASP A 126 -5.58 7.65 -12.26
C ASP A 126 -5.96 8.97 -11.57
N GLU A 127 -7.24 9.16 -11.23
CA GLU A 127 -7.66 10.40 -10.58
C GLU A 127 -7.15 10.49 -9.14
N TRP A 128 -6.53 11.63 -8.83
CA TRP A 128 -6.19 12.06 -7.48
C TRP A 128 -6.07 13.59 -7.47
N ASN A 129 -6.25 14.20 -6.30
CA ASN A 129 -6.27 15.65 -6.13
C ASN A 129 -5.27 16.09 -5.06
N TYR A 130 -4.42 17.07 -5.37
CA TYR A 130 -3.60 17.74 -4.36
C TYR A 130 -4.46 18.67 -3.50
N GLN A 131 -4.40 18.49 -2.17
CA GLN A 131 -5.22 19.24 -1.21
C GLN A 131 -4.42 20.28 -0.41
N GLY A 132 -3.17 20.55 -0.79
CA GLY A 132 -2.30 21.46 -0.06
C GLY A 132 -1.36 20.77 0.92
N HIS A 133 -0.86 21.55 1.88
CA HIS A 133 -0.01 21.07 2.98
C HIS A 133 -0.76 21.18 4.31
N SER A 134 -0.64 20.16 5.17
CA SER A 134 -1.24 20.16 6.51
C SER A 134 -0.35 19.43 7.53
N ASP A 135 -0.26 19.96 8.74
CA ASP A 135 0.41 19.28 9.87
C ASP A 135 -0.56 18.33 10.58
N VAL A 136 -0.89 17.24 9.87
CA VAL A 136 -1.87 16.23 10.32
C VAL A 136 -1.47 15.52 11.63
N TYR A 137 -0.20 15.64 12.04
CA TYR A 137 0.33 14.98 13.24
C TYR A 137 0.60 15.96 14.39
N GLY A 138 0.42 17.27 14.20
CA GLY A 138 0.72 18.28 15.22
C GLY A 138 2.21 18.35 15.59
N THR A 139 3.10 18.05 14.65
CA THR A 139 4.56 17.95 14.88
C THR A 139 5.32 19.21 14.48
N GLY A 140 4.64 20.22 13.95
CA GLY A 140 5.22 21.41 13.32
C GLY A 140 5.70 21.19 11.89
N PHE A 141 5.56 19.98 11.33
CA PHE A 141 6.01 19.62 9.99
C PHE A 141 4.83 19.28 9.08
N ALA A 142 4.45 20.22 8.23
CA ALA A 142 3.36 20.03 7.27
C ALA A 142 3.71 18.93 6.24
N ARG A 143 2.70 18.16 5.85
CA ARG A 143 2.75 17.09 4.84
C ARG A 143 1.93 17.48 3.63
N ARG A 144 2.38 17.11 2.42
CA ARG A 144 1.59 17.18 1.19
C ARG A 144 0.41 16.21 1.32
N ILE A 145 -0.80 16.70 1.08
CA ILE A 145 -2.02 15.89 1.15
C ILE A 145 -2.49 15.56 -0.27
N GLU A 146 -2.67 14.27 -0.53
CA GLU A 146 -3.29 13.77 -1.75
C GLU A 146 -4.63 13.12 -1.42
N TYR A 147 -5.65 13.40 -2.21
CA TYR A 147 -6.98 12.83 -2.09
C TYR A 147 -7.28 11.90 -3.26
N PHE A 148 -7.77 10.70 -2.95
CA PHE A 148 -8.12 9.65 -3.89
C PHE A 148 -9.65 9.43 -3.82
N PRO A 149 -10.40 9.99 -4.78
CA PRO A 149 -11.86 10.00 -4.70
C PRO A 149 -12.48 8.61 -4.84
N GLN A 150 -11.81 7.67 -5.51
CA GLN A 150 -12.26 6.28 -5.69
C GLN A 150 -12.63 5.61 -4.37
N LEU A 151 -11.88 5.92 -3.30
CA LEU A 151 -12.08 5.36 -1.97
C LEU A 151 -12.38 6.43 -0.93
N ASN A 152 -12.58 7.69 -1.31
CA ASN A 152 -12.68 8.80 -0.36
C ASN A 152 -11.53 8.76 0.67
N LEU A 153 -10.30 8.60 0.18
CA LEU A 153 -9.11 8.37 1.00
C LEU A 153 -8.12 9.51 0.85
N TYR A 154 -7.52 9.97 1.94
CA TYR A 154 -6.42 10.93 1.90
C TYR A 154 -5.10 10.26 2.28
N LYS A 155 -3.99 10.74 1.72
CA LYS A 155 -2.64 10.30 2.05
C LYS A 155 -1.79 11.52 2.38
N ALA A 156 -1.22 11.53 3.59
CA ALA A 156 -0.18 12.47 3.96
C ALA A 156 1.18 11.95 3.48
N LYS A 157 1.84 12.69 2.59
CA LYS A 157 3.18 12.39 2.06
C LYS A 157 4.18 13.40 2.60
N SER A 158 5.42 12.97 2.85
CA SER A 158 6.48 13.95 3.11
C SER A 158 6.69 14.84 1.88
N ASN A 159 7.21 16.05 2.11
CA ASN A 159 7.41 17.07 1.06
C ASN A 159 8.65 16.76 0.21
N TRP A 160 8.69 15.56 -0.39
CA TRP A 160 9.82 15.11 -1.20
C TRP A 160 9.83 15.89 -2.52
N GLN A 161 10.87 16.71 -2.72
CA GLN A 161 11.30 17.22 -4.04
C GLN A 161 12.56 16.47 -4.56
N GLY A 162 12.96 15.39 -3.91
CA GLY A 162 14.19 14.65 -4.21
C GLY A 162 14.05 13.61 -5.33
N VAL A 163 15.19 13.22 -5.90
CA VAL A 163 15.33 12.11 -6.84
C VAL A 163 14.79 10.83 -6.19
N GLN A 164 13.81 10.20 -6.83
CA GLN A 164 13.27 8.91 -6.39
C GLN A 164 14.41 7.87 -6.46
N PRO A 165 14.58 7.00 -5.45
CA PRO A 165 15.53 5.89 -5.54
C PRO A 165 15.23 5.03 -6.79
N VAL A 166 16.28 4.51 -7.40
CA VAL A 166 16.17 3.66 -8.60
C VAL A 166 15.55 2.32 -8.19
N LEU A 167 14.66 1.79 -9.04
CA LEU A 167 14.07 0.46 -8.88
C LEU A 167 15.15 -0.61 -8.67
N CYS A 168 15.01 -1.43 -7.62
CA CYS A 168 15.97 -2.47 -7.27
C CYS A 168 15.25 -3.82 -7.21
N LEU A 169 15.14 -4.50 -8.36
CA LEU A 169 14.32 -5.70 -8.54
C LEU A 169 14.93 -6.99 -7.95
N ASP A 170 16.11 -6.92 -7.34
CA ASP A 170 16.76 -8.08 -6.77
C ASP A 170 16.10 -8.41 -5.42
N ILE A 171 15.26 -9.45 -5.42
CA ILE A 171 14.61 -10.06 -4.25
C ILE A 171 14.92 -11.55 -4.26
#